data_AF-A0A257PJ17-F1
#
_entry.id   AF-A0A257PJ17-F1
#
_cell.length_a   1.000
_cell.length_b   1.000
_cell.length_c   1.000
_cell.angle_alpha   90.00
_cell.angle_beta   90.00
_cell.angle_gamma   90.00
#
_symmetry.space_group_name_H-M   'P 1'
#
loop_
_entity.id
_entity.type
_entity.pdbx_description
1 polymer ?
#
loop_
_entity_poly.entity_id
_entity_poly.type
_entity_poly.pdbx_seq_one_letter_code
_entity_poly.pdbx_strand_id
1 'polypeptide(L)'
;LSPLGVTGLSAVNLIGGASATPLTAQPGEPDPVIPYKPSVFTQIEGGINDAAITLARISQRIDSLLSPANVQSLSESLHNLQALTATLAANQNNINLMFANARQTSANLAQMSAQGDVLMRQSQALVKRLDGVSAQLGAVMPQIGAAASSVARAGNTTTAFTTTGAQAMTQLQTRTLPEVDALMRNLQQLSSQLTALTDNLKTNPSQLLYGPALPPPGPGEQP
;
A
#
# COMPACT_ATOMS: atom_id res chain seq x y z
N LEU A 1 73.96 2.58 -4.48
CA LEU A 1 75.09 1.73 -4.92
C LEU A 1 74.56 0.72 -5.92
N SER A 2 75.21 0.54 -7.06
CA SER A 2 74.89 -0.52 -8.03
C SER A 2 76.13 -1.40 -8.18
N PRO A 3 76.03 -2.73 -8.05
CA PRO A 3 77.16 -3.59 -8.34
C PRO A 3 77.48 -3.53 -9.84
N LEU A 4 78.76 -3.38 -10.20
CA LEU A 4 79.22 -3.52 -11.58
C LEU A 4 79.96 -4.85 -11.73
N GLY A 5 79.44 -5.71 -12.61
CA GLY A 5 80.05 -7.00 -12.94
C GLY A 5 79.85 -8.10 -11.89
N VAL A 6 80.25 -9.32 -12.25
CA VAL A 6 80.07 -10.55 -11.44
C VAL A 6 81.05 -10.63 -10.25
N THR A 7 81.93 -9.64 -10.09
CA THR A 7 83.04 -9.63 -9.11
C THR A 7 82.76 -8.79 -7.86
N GLY A 8 81.58 -8.19 -7.71
CA GLY A 8 81.16 -7.53 -6.46
C GLY A 8 81.72 -6.13 -6.23
N LEU A 9 82.27 -5.47 -7.26
CA LEU A 9 82.72 -4.07 -7.15
C LEU A 9 81.49 -3.15 -6.98
N SER A 10 81.49 -2.32 -5.93
CA SER A 10 80.42 -1.36 -5.64
C SER A 10 80.75 0.02 -6.22
N ALA A 11 79.87 0.54 -7.08
CA ALA A 11 80.01 1.88 -7.63
C ALA A 11 78.90 2.83 -7.12
N VAL A 12 79.28 4.08 -6.86
CA VAL A 12 78.35 5.18 -6.59
C VAL A 12 78.06 5.87 -7.93
N ASN A 13 76.79 5.83 -8.37
CA ASN A 13 76.37 6.56 -9.56
C ASN A 13 75.87 7.94 -9.14
N LEU A 14 76.48 8.99 -9.69
CA LEU A 14 76.13 10.39 -9.43
C LEU A 14 75.38 10.94 -10.64
N ILE A 15 74.14 11.37 -10.43
CA ILE A 15 73.33 12.01 -11.46
C ILE A 15 73.13 13.46 -11.03
N GLY A 16 73.50 14.41 -11.89
CA GLY A 16 73.35 15.83 -11.62
C GLY A 16 71.88 16.23 -11.46
N GLY A 17 71.58 17.01 -10.42
CA GLY A 17 70.27 17.63 -10.24
C GLY A 17 70.07 18.85 -11.15
N ALA A 18 68.81 19.26 -11.36
CA ALA A 18 68.48 20.40 -12.22
C ALA A 18 68.76 21.79 -11.60
N SER A 19 69.12 21.86 -10.32
CA SER A 19 69.42 23.13 -9.64
C SER A 19 70.89 23.50 -9.74
N ALA A 20 71.18 24.76 -10.06
CA ALA A 20 72.54 25.32 -10.05
C ALA A 20 72.98 25.81 -8.65
N THR A 21 72.09 25.79 -7.65
CA THR A 21 72.43 26.21 -6.29
C THR A 21 73.28 25.15 -5.57
N PRO A 22 74.44 25.53 -5.00
CA PRO A 22 75.25 24.61 -4.20
C PRO A 22 74.50 24.03 -3.00
N LEU A 23 74.81 22.78 -2.64
CA LEU A 23 74.26 22.15 -1.43
C LEU A 23 74.82 22.83 -0.18
N THR A 24 73.95 23.13 0.78
CA THR A 24 74.32 23.71 2.08
C THR A 24 74.39 22.64 3.16
N ALA A 25 75.38 22.72 4.05
CA ALA A 25 75.47 21.85 5.21
C ALA A 25 74.30 22.07 6.18
N GLN A 26 73.82 20.99 6.79
CA GLN A 26 72.79 21.09 7.83
C GLN A 26 73.40 21.55 9.15
N PRO A 27 72.62 22.20 10.05
CA PRO A 27 73.14 22.66 11.34
C PRO A 27 73.73 21.50 12.16
N GLY A 28 75.03 21.58 12.46
CA GLY A 28 75.74 20.55 13.24
C GLY A 28 76.53 19.54 12.39
N GLU A 29 76.41 19.56 11.06
CA GLU A 29 77.26 18.77 10.17
C GLU A 29 78.32 19.66 9.51
N PRO A 30 79.59 19.23 9.48
CA PRO A 30 80.69 20.01 8.91
C PRO A 30 80.63 20.10 7.37
N ASP A 31 79.94 19.16 6.70
CA ASP A 31 79.89 19.03 5.25
C ASP A 31 78.45 18.86 4.71
N PRO A 32 78.14 19.32 3.48
CA PRO A 32 76.84 19.13 2.86
C PRO A 32 76.60 17.66 2.43
N VAL A 33 75.44 17.11 2.80
CA VAL A 33 75.05 15.73 2.49
C VAL A 33 74.35 15.65 1.14
N ILE A 34 74.81 14.74 0.27
CA ILE A 34 74.16 14.45 -1.01
C ILE A 34 73.00 13.46 -0.78
N PRO A 35 71.74 13.83 -1.07
CA PRO A 35 70.62 12.91 -0.92
C PRO A 35 70.73 11.78 -1.96
N TYR A 36 70.67 10.54 -1.49
CA TYR A 36 70.68 9.37 -2.36
C TYR A 36 69.26 8.80 -2.51
N LYS A 37 69.02 8.13 -3.64
CA LYS A 37 67.80 7.34 -3.88
C LYS A 37 68.14 5.85 -3.94
N PRO A 38 67.21 4.96 -3.57
CA PRO A 38 67.40 3.51 -3.75
C PRO A 38 67.75 3.18 -5.20
N SER A 39 68.66 2.22 -5.40
CA SER A 39 69.03 1.80 -6.75
C SER A 39 67.86 1.11 -7.46
N VAL A 40 67.86 1.14 -8.80
CA VAL A 40 66.84 0.44 -9.61
C VAL A 40 66.84 -1.06 -9.28
N PHE A 41 68.01 -1.66 -9.03
CA PHE A 41 68.13 -3.06 -8.63
C PHE A 41 67.46 -3.32 -7.27
N THR A 42 67.68 -2.46 -6.28
CA THR A 42 67.04 -2.55 -4.94
C THR A 42 65.52 -2.40 -5.03
N GLN A 43 65.02 -1.54 -5.93
CA GLN A 43 63.58 -1.38 -6.16
C GLN A 43 62.97 -2.62 -6.84
N ILE A 44 63.68 -3.24 -7.79
CA ILE A 44 63.24 -4.48 -8.45
C ILE A 44 63.21 -5.64 -7.44
N GLU A 45 64.26 -5.80 -6.63
CA GLU A 45 64.34 -6.84 -5.60
C GLU A 45 63.21 -6.70 -4.56
N GLY A 46 62.94 -5.47 -4.09
CA GLY A 46 61.79 -5.19 -3.24
C GLY A 46 60.46 -5.52 -3.93
N GLY A 47 60.29 -5.09 -5.18
CA GLY A 47 59.08 -5.34 -5.96
C GLY A 47 58.79 -6.83 -6.22
N ILE A 48 59.83 -7.65 -6.42
CA ILE A 48 59.68 -9.10 -6.60
C ILE A 48 59.21 -9.78 -5.30
N ASN A 49 59.79 -9.40 -4.16
CA ASN A 49 59.38 -9.94 -2.85
C ASN A 49 57.93 -9.55 -2.51
N ASP A 50 57.57 -8.29 -2.76
CA ASP A 50 56.20 -7.80 -2.54
C ASP A 50 55.18 -8.52 -3.45
N ALA A 51 55.55 -8.78 -4.70
CA ALA A 51 54.72 -9.55 -5.63
C ALA A 51 54.51 -11.00 -5.15
N ALA A 52 55.56 -11.66 -4.66
CA ALA A 52 55.47 -13.02 -4.12
C ALA A 52 54.58 -13.09 -2.87
N ILE A 53 54.72 -12.12 -1.94
CA ILE A 53 53.87 -12.02 -0.75
C ILE A 53 52.40 -11.78 -1.15
N THR A 54 52.18 -10.89 -2.12
CA THR A 54 50.84 -10.59 -2.63
C THR A 54 50.20 -11.83 -3.26
N LEU A 55 50.96 -12.57 -4.06
CA LEU A 55 50.50 -13.80 -4.70
C LEU A 55 50.13 -14.87 -3.66
N ALA A 56 50.96 -15.08 -2.64
CA ALA A 56 50.67 -16.01 -1.55
C ALA A 56 49.38 -15.64 -0.81
N ARG A 57 49.17 -14.33 -0.54
CA ARG A 57 47.95 -13.84 0.11
C ARG A 57 46.72 -14.02 -0.77
N ILE A 58 46.83 -13.81 -2.09
CA ILE A 58 45.75 -14.08 -3.04
C ILE A 58 45.40 -15.56 -3.03
N SER A 59 46.40 -16.44 -3.09
CA SER A 59 46.18 -17.89 -3.03
C SER A 59 45.42 -18.30 -1.77
N GLN A 60 45.84 -17.82 -0.60
CA GLN A 60 45.16 -18.11 0.67
C GLN A 60 43.72 -17.61 0.71
N ARG A 61 43.44 -16.44 0.10
CA ARG A 61 42.07 -15.92 -0.01
C ARG A 61 41.22 -16.78 -0.94
N ILE A 62 41.79 -17.24 -2.06
CA ILE A 62 41.10 -18.15 -2.98
C ILE A 62 40.79 -19.47 -2.27
N ASP A 63 41.74 -20.05 -1.54
CA ASP A 63 41.52 -21.29 -0.77
C ASP A 63 40.44 -21.11 0.30
N SER A 64 40.41 -19.96 0.98
CA SER A 64 39.36 -19.65 1.96
C SER A 64 37.99 -19.52 1.28
N LEU A 65 37.91 -18.84 0.13
CA LEU A 65 36.68 -18.71 -0.65
C LEU A 65 36.20 -20.06 -1.20
N LEU A 66 37.12 -20.92 -1.64
CA LEU A 66 36.86 -22.26 -2.16
C LEU A 66 36.92 -23.34 -1.08
N SER A 67 36.88 -22.94 0.20
CA SER A 67 36.87 -23.90 1.30
C SER A 67 35.64 -24.82 1.19
N PRO A 68 35.74 -26.06 1.69
CA PRO A 68 34.63 -27.01 1.63
C PRO A 68 33.31 -26.45 2.19
N ALA A 69 33.39 -25.64 3.26
CA ALA A 69 32.24 -24.99 3.87
C ALA A 69 31.57 -23.95 2.95
N ASN A 70 32.36 -23.15 2.23
CA ASN A 70 31.82 -22.15 1.30
C ASN A 70 31.25 -22.80 0.04
N VAL A 71 31.93 -23.81 -0.50
CA VAL A 71 31.43 -24.58 -1.66
C VAL A 71 30.12 -25.28 -1.30
N GLN A 72 30.02 -25.86 -0.11
CA GLN A 72 28.78 -26.46 0.38
C GLN A 72 27.68 -25.40 0.54
N SER A 73 27.97 -24.27 1.19
CA SER A 73 26.99 -23.19 1.39
C SER A 73 26.47 -22.62 0.06
N LEU A 74 27.36 -22.45 -0.92
CA LEU A 74 27.00 -22.02 -2.28
C LEU A 74 26.14 -23.07 -2.97
N SER A 75 26.50 -24.34 -2.87
CA SER A 75 25.72 -25.45 -3.44
C SER A 75 24.32 -25.54 -2.83
N GLU A 76 24.20 -25.42 -1.51
CA GLU A 76 22.91 -25.41 -0.80
C GLU A 76 22.06 -24.20 -1.20
N SER A 77 22.68 -23.02 -1.34
CA SER A 77 22.00 -21.81 -1.81
C SER A 77 21.44 -21.98 -3.22
N LEU A 78 22.23 -22.54 -4.14
CA LEU A 78 21.79 -22.84 -5.50
C LEU A 78 20.67 -23.89 -5.53
N HIS A 79 20.77 -24.92 -4.70
CA HIS A 79 19.73 -25.94 -4.57
C HIS A 79 18.42 -25.36 -4.05
N ASN A 80 18.48 -24.51 -3.00
CA ASN A 80 17.31 -23.83 -2.45
C ASN A 80 16.68 -22.86 -3.46
N LEU A 81 17.49 -22.12 -4.22
CA LEU A 81 17.00 -21.26 -5.30
C LEU A 81 16.29 -22.08 -6.39
N GLN A 82 16.86 -23.23 -6.76
CA GLN A 82 16.23 -24.13 -7.73
C GLN A 82 14.90 -24.68 -7.20
N ALA A 83 14.85 -25.13 -5.94
CA ALA A 83 13.64 -25.64 -5.30
C ALA A 83 12.55 -24.56 -5.18
N LEU A 84 12.91 -23.34 -4.79
CA LEU A 84 12.01 -22.20 -4.74
C LEU A 84 11.46 -21.87 -6.14
N THR A 85 12.34 -21.82 -7.15
CA THR A 85 11.96 -21.54 -8.54
C THR A 85 11.03 -22.61 -9.08
N ALA A 86 11.31 -23.89 -8.81
CA ALA A 86 10.46 -25.01 -9.21
C ALA A 86 9.10 -24.96 -8.50
N THR A 87 9.07 -24.63 -7.21
CA THR A 87 7.83 -24.48 -6.45
C THR A 87 7.00 -23.32 -7.00
N LEU A 88 7.62 -22.19 -7.30
CA LEU A 88 6.95 -21.03 -7.89
C LEU A 88 6.38 -21.35 -9.28
N ALA A 89 7.16 -22.02 -10.12
CA ALA A 89 6.71 -22.46 -11.44
C ALA A 89 5.53 -23.45 -11.35
N ALA A 90 5.62 -24.45 -10.46
CA ALA A 90 4.55 -25.42 -10.24
C ALA A 90 3.26 -24.78 -9.68
N ASN A 91 3.37 -23.68 -8.94
CA ASN A 91 2.24 -22.97 -8.31
C ASN A 91 1.81 -21.71 -9.06
N GLN A 92 2.35 -21.43 -10.25
CA GLN A 92 2.04 -20.22 -11.01
C GLN A 92 0.53 -20.04 -11.24
N ASN A 93 -0.17 -21.13 -11.59
CA ASN A 93 -1.62 -21.11 -11.78
C ASN A 93 -2.37 -20.80 -10.48
N ASN A 94 -1.97 -21.38 -9.36
CA ASN A 94 -2.59 -21.13 -8.05
C ASN A 94 -2.39 -19.68 -7.60
N ILE A 95 -1.21 -19.10 -7.83
CA ILE A 95 -0.90 -17.70 -7.52
C ILE A 95 -1.75 -16.77 -8.39
N ASN A 96 -1.89 -17.06 -9.68
CA ASN A 96 -2.75 -16.30 -10.58
C ASN A 96 -4.22 -16.36 -10.15
N LEU A 97 -4.71 -17.54 -9.77
CA LEU A 97 -6.06 -17.71 -9.21
C LEU A 97 -6.24 -16.93 -7.92
N MET A 98 -5.24 -16.91 -7.03
CA MET A 98 -5.28 -16.12 -5.80
C MET A 98 -5.40 -14.61 -6.09
N PHE A 99 -4.63 -14.09 -7.05
CA PHE A 99 -4.73 -12.68 -7.47
C PHE A 99 -6.07 -12.37 -8.17
N ALA A 100 -6.59 -13.28 -8.99
CA ALA A 100 -7.89 -13.14 -9.61
C ALA A 100 -9.00 -13.07 -8.55
N ASN A 101 -8.99 -14.01 -7.59
CA ASN A 101 -9.93 -14.04 -6.48
C ASN A 101 -9.80 -12.79 -5.59
N ALA A 102 -8.59 -12.34 -5.28
CA ALA A 102 -8.38 -11.13 -4.48
C ALA A 102 -8.95 -9.87 -5.17
N ARG A 103 -8.77 -9.75 -6.49
CA ARG A 103 -9.38 -8.66 -7.28
C ARG A 103 -10.90 -8.76 -7.26
N GLN A 104 -11.46 -9.96 -7.44
CA GLN A 104 -12.90 -10.15 -7.38
C GLN A 104 -13.46 -9.79 -6.00
N THR A 105 -12.85 -10.28 -4.92
CA THR A 105 -13.25 -9.96 -3.56
C THR A 105 -13.18 -8.47 -3.29
N SER A 106 -12.13 -7.79 -3.78
CA SER A 106 -12.01 -6.34 -3.67
C SER A 106 -13.11 -5.60 -4.42
N ALA A 107 -13.44 -6.01 -5.65
CA ALA A 107 -14.53 -5.44 -6.43
C ALA A 107 -15.89 -5.67 -5.75
N ASN A 108 -16.14 -6.88 -5.25
CA ASN A 108 -17.33 -7.24 -4.50
C ASN A 108 -17.48 -6.38 -3.23
N LEU A 109 -16.39 -6.19 -2.47
CA LEU A 109 -16.37 -5.36 -1.27
C LEU A 109 -16.62 -3.88 -1.60
N ALA A 110 -16.04 -3.37 -2.69
CA ALA A 110 -16.29 -2.00 -3.15
C ALA A 110 -17.76 -1.80 -3.53
N GLN A 111 -18.37 -2.78 -4.21
CA GLN A 111 -19.78 -2.75 -4.56
C GLN A 111 -20.69 -2.84 -3.33
N MET A 112 -20.37 -3.71 -2.36
CA MET A 112 -21.10 -3.78 -1.09
C MET A 112 -21.00 -2.47 -0.31
N SER A 113 -19.83 -1.84 -0.28
CA SER A 113 -19.63 -0.53 0.34
C SER A 113 -20.49 0.55 -0.33
N ALA A 114 -20.50 0.58 -1.67
CA ALA A 114 -21.34 1.51 -2.42
C ALA A 114 -22.84 1.29 -2.19
N GLN A 115 -23.29 0.02 -2.10
CA GLN A 115 -24.68 -0.32 -1.78
C GLN A 115 -25.03 0.04 -0.32
N GLY A 116 -24.10 -0.13 0.62
CA GLY A 116 -24.23 0.32 2.00
C GLY A 116 -24.41 1.83 2.11
N ASP A 117 -23.64 2.61 1.36
CA ASP A 117 -23.76 4.07 1.29
C ASP A 117 -25.11 4.53 0.72
N VAL A 118 -25.67 3.79 -0.24
CA VAL A 118 -27.01 4.06 -0.79
C VAL A 118 -28.08 3.75 0.25
N LEU A 119 -27.99 2.61 0.91
CA LEU A 119 -28.94 2.20 1.95
C LEU A 119 -28.91 3.17 3.15
N MET A 120 -27.73 3.62 3.56
CA MET A 120 -27.55 4.58 4.65
C MET A 120 -28.15 5.95 4.28
N ARG A 121 -27.93 6.42 3.04
CA ARG A 121 -28.55 7.67 2.55
C ARG A 121 -30.06 7.56 2.44
N GLN A 122 -30.59 6.43 1.98
CA GLN A 122 -32.03 6.17 1.93
C GLN A 122 -32.65 6.11 3.33
N SER A 123 -31.96 5.50 4.29
CA SER A 123 -32.36 5.47 5.71
C SER A 123 -32.37 6.87 6.32
N GLN A 124 -31.32 7.68 6.12
CA GLN A 124 -31.29 9.07 6.59
C GLN A 124 -32.40 9.93 5.94
N ALA A 125 -32.69 9.71 4.66
CA ALA A 125 -33.78 10.39 3.97
C ALA A 125 -35.16 9.97 4.53
N LEU A 126 -35.32 8.70 4.86
CA LEU A 126 -36.52 8.17 5.52
C LEU A 126 -36.72 8.79 6.91
N VAL A 127 -35.66 8.83 7.73
CA VAL A 127 -35.68 9.45 9.06
C VAL A 127 -36.05 10.93 8.96
N LYS A 128 -35.42 11.70 8.07
CA LYS A 128 -35.76 13.12 7.86
C LYS A 128 -37.22 13.33 7.43
N ARG A 129 -37.78 12.45 6.61
CA ARG A 129 -39.19 12.52 6.20
C ARG A 129 -40.12 12.20 7.36
N LEU A 130 -39.79 11.21 8.18
CA LEU A 130 -40.54 10.88 9.40
C LEU A 130 -40.54 12.04 10.39
N ASP A 131 -39.39 12.70 10.58
CA ASP A 131 -39.30 13.91 11.42
C ASP A 131 -40.18 15.05 10.88
N GLY A 132 -40.19 15.25 9.56
CA GLY A 132 -41.05 16.24 8.90
C GLY A 132 -42.54 15.99 9.11
N VAL A 133 -42.98 14.73 8.90
CA VAL A 133 -44.37 14.31 9.13
C VAL A 133 -44.74 14.46 10.61
N SER A 134 -43.86 14.06 11.52
CA SER A 134 -44.05 14.20 12.97
C SER A 134 -44.20 15.66 13.39
N ALA A 135 -43.36 16.55 12.89
CA ALA A 135 -43.43 17.98 13.17
C ALA A 135 -44.73 18.61 12.61
N GLN A 136 -45.15 18.23 11.40
CA GLN A 136 -46.40 18.70 10.81
C GLN A 136 -47.63 18.21 11.60
N LEU A 137 -47.65 16.93 11.99
CA LEU A 137 -48.70 16.40 12.85
C LEU A 137 -48.72 17.08 14.21
N GLY A 138 -47.55 17.34 14.81
CA GLY A 138 -47.41 18.10 16.06
C GLY A 138 -47.94 19.54 15.96
N ALA A 139 -47.85 20.18 14.79
CA ALA A 139 -48.40 21.51 14.55
C ALA A 139 -49.93 21.51 14.30
N VAL A 140 -50.46 20.45 13.67
CA VAL A 140 -51.87 20.33 13.31
C VAL A 140 -52.72 19.81 14.48
N MET A 141 -52.18 18.91 15.32
CA MET A 141 -52.92 18.31 16.45
C MET A 141 -53.50 19.33 17.45
N PRO A 142 -52.78 20.38 17.88
CA PRO A 142 -53.33 21.43 18.73
C PRO A 142 -54.45 22.23 18.03
N GLN A 143 -54.36 22.42 16.71
CA GLN A 143 -55.36 23.13 15.93
C GLN A 143 -56.66 22.32 15.81
N ILE A 144 -56.54 21.00 15.63
CA ILE A 144 -57.68 20.07 15.66
C ILE A 144 -58.32 20.08 17.06
N GLY A 145 -57.51 19.99 18.12
CA GLY A 145 -58.00 20.03 19.51
C GLY A 145 -58.70 21.35 19.86
N ALA A 146 -58.17 22.48 19.38
CA ALA A 146 -58.78 23.79 19.53
C ALA A 146 -60.08 23.91 18.73
N ALA A 147 -60.12 23.40 17.49
CA ALA A 147 -61.33 23.37 16.68
C ALA A 147 -62.42 22.51 17.35
N ALA A 148 -62.09 21.31 17.81
CA ALA A 148 -63.03 20.43 18.51
C ALA A 148 -63.54 21.06 19.83
N SER A 149 -62.68 21.72 20.58
CA SER A 149 -63.05 22.43 21.81
C SER A 149 -63.93 23.66 21.54
N SER A 150 -63.67 24.38 20.45
CA SER A 150 -64.50 25.49 19.98
C SER A 150 -65.85 25.00 19.48
N VAL A 151 -65.93 23.85 18.81
CA VAL A 151 -67.20 23.20 18.42
C VAL A 151 -68.02 22.81 19.65
N ALA A 152 -67.39 22.20 20.65
CA ALA A 152 -68.06 21.84 21.90
C ALA A 152 -68.60 23.06 22.67
N ARG A 153 -67.93 24.22 22.57
CA ARG A 153 -68.37 25.49 23.16
C ARG A 153 -69.36 26.27 22.29
N ALA A 154 -69.26 26.14 20.97
CA ALA A 154 -70.06 26.83 19.97
C ALA A 154 -71.30 26.02 19.55
N GLY A 155 -71.92 25.29 20.47
CA GLY A 155 -73.11 24.46 20.26
C GLY A 155 -74.34 25.18 19.66
N ASN A 156 -74.22 26.43 19.21
CA ASN A 156 -75.23 27.20 18.47
C ASN A 156 -74.67 28.13 17.35
N THR A 157 -73.38 28.10 16.96
CA THR A 157 -72.83 28.97 15.88
C THR A 157 -71.97 28.22 14.84
N THR A 158 -72.60 27.87 13.72
CA THR A 158 -72.05 27.07 12.59
C THR A 158 -70.84 27.69 11.86
N THR A 159 -70.57 28.99 11.99
CA THR A 159 -69.60 29.72 11.16
C THR A 159 -68.13 29.57 11.58
N ALA A 160 -67.83 29.33 12.85
CA ALA A 160 -66.45 29.16 13.31
C ALA A 160 -65.87 27.77 12.99
N PHE A 161 -66.72 26.76 12.85
CA PHE A 161 -66.35 25.40 12.47
C PHE A 161 -65.92 25.30 11.00
N THR A 162 -66.64 25.99 10.11
CA THR A 162 -66.42 25.87 8.66
C THR A 162 -65.07 26.44 8.26
N THR A 163 -64.66 27.61 8.76
CA THR A 163 -63.40 28.24 8.36
C THR A 163 -62.17 27.54 8.93
N THR A 164 -62.13 27.29 10.24
CA THR A 164 -60.98 26.66 10.91
C THR A 164 -60.87 25.17 10.56
N GLY A 165 -62.00 24.47 10.48
CA GLY A 165 -62.06 23.07 10.05
C GLY A 165 -61.65 22.90 8.58
N ALA A 166 -62.12 23.78 7.68
CA ALA A 166 -61.71 23.73 6.27
C ALA A 166 -60.23 24.03 6.09
N GLN A 167 -59.65 24.96 6.87
CA GLN A 167 -58.21 25.25 6.82
C GLN A 167 -57.37 24.08 7.34
N ALA A 168 -57.79 23.42 8.42
CA ALA A 168 -57.12 22.22 8.93
C ALA A 168 -57.23 21.06 7.94
N MET A 169 -58.40 20.83 7.35
CA MET A 169 -58.59 19.81 6.30
C MET A 169 -57.78 20.10 5.04
N THR A 170 -57.72 21.37 4.62
CA THR A 170 -56.91 21.78 3.45
C THR A 170 -55.42 21.56 3.73
N GLN A 171 -54.93 21.86 4.94
CA GLN A 171 -53.54 21.60 5.31
C GLN A 171 -53.22 20.10 5.37
N LEU A 172 -54.13 19.30 5.91
CA LEU A 172 -53.97 17.84 5.97
C LEU A 172 -53.95 17.23 4.55
N GLN A 173 -54.83 17.72 3.66
CA GLN A 173 -54.92 17.27 2.27
C GLN A 173 -53.74 17.72 1.41
N THR A 174 -53.20 18.92 1.64
CA THR A 174 -52.15 19.51 0.79
C THR A 174 -50.72 19.24 1.25
N ARG A 175 -50.49 19.03 2.55
CA ARG A 175 -49.15 18.78 3.11
C ARG A 175 -48.97 17.36 3.63
N THR A 176 -49.89 16.90 4.46
CA THR A 176 -49.72 15.64 5.19
C THR A 176 -49.99 14.41 4.31
N LEU A 177 -51.10 14.40 3.56
CA LEU A 177 -51.45 13.24 2.71
C LEU A 177 -50.38 12.93 1.65
N PRO A 178 -49.84 13.91 0.89
CA PRO A 178 -48.78 13.63 -0.09
C PRO A 178 -47.47 13.14 0.56
N GLU A 179 -47.13 13.63 1.75
CA GLU A 179 -45.94 13.19 2.48
C GLU A 179 -46.07 11.77 3.02
N VAL A 180 -47.24 11.41 3.53
CA VAL A 180 -47.57 10.05 3.98
C VAL A 180 -47.59 9.07 2.81
N ASP A 181 -48.16 9.47 1.67
CA ASP A 181 -48.15 8.70 0.43
C ASP A 181 -46.72 8.51 -0.12
N ALA A 182 -45.89 9.55 -0.06
CA ALA A 182 -44.47 9.45 -0.39
C ALA A 182 -43.71 8.54 0.58
N LEU A 183 -44.01 8.57 1.88
CA LEU A 183 -43.41 7.70 2.89
C LEU A 183 -43.76 6.22 2.61
N MET A 184 -45.03 5.92 2.35
CA MET A 184 -45.50 4.56 2.03
C MET A 184 -44.78 4.00 0.80
N ARG A 185 -44.62 4.80 -0.27
CA ARG A 185 -43.83 4.39 -1.45
C ARG A 185 -42.37 4.06 -1.12
N ASN A 186 -41.71 4.88 -0.31
CA ASN A 186 -40.32 4.61 0.09
C ASN A 186 -40.19 3.37 0.97
N LEU A 187 -41.15 3.13 1.87
CA LEU A 187 -41.18 1.92 2.70
C LEU A 187 -41.42 0.66 1.86
N GLN A 188 -42.30 0.72 0.86
CA GLN A 188 -42.52 -0.39 -0.07
C GLN A 188 -41.25 -0.69 -0.88
N GLN A 189 -40.57 0.34 -1.37
CA GLN A 189 -39.30 0.19 -2.09
C GLN A 189 -38.20 -0.39 -1.19
N LEU A 190 -38.05 0.10 0.05
CA LEU A 190 -37.09 -0.42 1.01
C LEU A 190 -37.40 -1.87 1.39
N SER A 191 -38.67 -2.20 1.63
CA SER A 191 -39.12 -3.56 1.92
C SER A 191 -38.75 -4.50 0.78
N SER A 192 -38.98 -4.12 -0.48
CA SER A 192 -38.63 -4.95 -1.63
C SER A 192 -37.12 -5.22 -1.73
N GLN A 193 -36.29 -4.24 -1.40
CA GLN A 193 -34.83 -4.37 -1.40
C GLN A 193 -34.34 -5.27 -0.25
N LEU A 194 -34.95 -5.18 0.93
CA LEU A 194 -34.64 -6.04 2.08
C LEU A 194 -35.09 -7.49 1.85
N THR A 195 -36.25 -7.70 1.22
CA THR A 195 -36.68 -9.04 0.80
C THR A 195 -35.70 -9.62 -0.21
N ALA A 196 -35.32 -8.87 -1.24
CA ALA A 196 -34.35 -9.32 -2.24
C ALA A 196 -32.98 -9.67 -1.63
N LEU A 197 -32.51 -8.87 -0.66
CA LEU A 197 -31.27 -9.16 0.07
C LEU A 197 -31.40 -10.43 0.92
N THR A 198 -32.54 -10.62 1.59
CA THR A 198 -32.79 -11.78 2.47
C THR A 198 -32.91 -13.06 1.65
N ASP A 199 -33.60 -13.03 0.52
CA ASP A 199 -33.73 -14.17 -0.40
C ASP A 199 -32.37 -14.52 -1.02
N ASN A 200 -31.57 -13.52 -1.37
CA ASN A 200 -30.21 -13.74 -1.86
C ASN A 200 -29.32 -14.41 -0.79
N LEU A 201 -29.40 -13.93 0.46
CA LEU A 201 -28.64 -14.47 1.59
C LEU A 201 -29.06 -15.89 1.98
N LYS A 202 -30.37 -16.20 1.93
CA LYS A 202 -30.91 -17.54 2.18
C LYS A 202 -30.45 -18.54 1.12
N THR A 203 -30.35 -18.10 -0.13
CA THR A 203 -30.00 -18.96 -1.26
C THR A 203 -28.49 -19.16 -1.37
N ASN A 204 -27.68 -18.19 -0.92
CA ASN A 204 -26.21 -18.24 -1.02
C ASN A 204 -25.50 -17.73 0.25
N PRO A 205 -25.57 -18.47 1.38
CA PRO A 205 -25.00 -18.04 2.65
C PRO A 205 -23.47 -17.90 2.64
N SER A 206 -22.78 -18.57 1.72
CA SER A 206 -21.33 -18.48 1.52
C SER A 206 -20.87 -17.12 0.96
N GLN A 207 -21.77 -16.29 0.42
CA GLN A 207 -21.41 -14.97 -0.13
C GLN A 207 -21.00 -13.95 0.95
N LEU A 208 -21.39 -14.15 2.22
CA LEU A 208 -20.90 -13.33 3.34
C LEU A 208 -19.41 -13.52 3.62
N LEU A 209 -18.87 -14.71 3.32
CA LEU A 209 -17.47 -15.06 3.57
C LEU A 209 -16.61 -14.94 2.31
N TYR A 210 -17.19 -15.17 1.13
CA TYR A 210 -16.44 -15.27 -0.14
C TYR A 210 -16.84 -14.23 -1.20
N GLY A 211 -17.86 -13.39 -0.93
CA GLY A 211 -18.46 -12.49 -1.93
C GLY A 211 -19.29 -13.24 -2.99
N PRO A 212 -20.03 -12.54 -3.86
CA PRO A 212 -20.82 -13.16 -4.93
C PRO A 212 -19.94 -14.02 -5.85
N ALA A 213 -20.44 -15.21 -6.19
CA ALA A 213 -19.80 -16.09 -7.17
C ALA A 213 -19.83 -15.42 -8.55
N LEU A 214 -18.70 -15.42 -9.26
CA LEU A 214 -18.69 -14.99 -10.67
C LEU A 214 -19.68 -15.85 -11.46
N PRO A 215 -20.47 -15.24 -12.37
CA PRO A 215 -21.28 -16.03 -13.29
C PRO A 215 -20.39 -16.99 -14.09
N PRO A 216 -20.90 -18.20 -14.42
CA PRO A 216 -20.14 -19.14 -15.23
C PRO A 216 -19.73 -18.47 -16.55
N PRO A 217 -18.55 -18.80 -17.10
CA PRO A 217 -18.06 -18.21 -18.33
C PRO A 217 -19.11 -18.29 -19.43
N GLY A 218 -19.31 -17.19 -20.15
CA GLY A 218 -20.20 -17.19 -21.32
C GLY A 218 -19.68 -18.15 -22.39
N PRO A 219 -20.53 -18.65 -23.30
CA PRO A 219 -20.07 -19.50 -24.40
C PRO A 219 -18.97 -18.79 -25.21
N GLY A 220 -17.73 -19.27 -25.10
CA GLY A 220 -16.55 -18.68 -25.73
C GLY A 220 -15.46 -18.19 -24.76
N GLU A 221 -15.75 -18.08 -23.47
CA GLU A 221 -14.75 -17.74 -22.44
C GLU A 221 -14.25 -19.05 -21.82
N GLN A 222 -13.01 -19.45 -22.14
CA GLN A 222 -12.34 -20.55 -21.42
C GLN A 222 -11.80 -20.03 -20.07
N PRO A 223 -11.81 -20.88 -19.02
CA PRO A 223 -11.43 -20.50 -17.66
C PRO A 223 -9.99 -20.00 -17.53
#